data_AF-A0AAV4MK55-F1
#
_entry.id   AF-A0AAV4MK55-F1
#
_cell.length_a   1.000
_cell.length_b   1.000
_cell.length_c   1.000
_cell.angle_alpha   90.00
_cell.angle_beta   90.00
_cell.angle_gamma   90.00
#
_symmetry.space_group_name_H-M   'P 1'
#
loop_
_entity.id
_entity.type
_entity.pdbx_description
1 polymer ?
#
loop_
_entity_poly.entity_id
_entity_poly.type
_entity_poly.pdbx_seq_one_letter_code
_entity_poly.pdbx_strand_id
1 'polypeptide(L)'
;MLFRPFASLLLSDQYRLSIILNQCHLSSKKCSDSKVSEKSIFPTFARTLPPSSKVSKSLISLLKHFEWNQLVLLVSDNPSEKQIAEALIHLAQKHDISILETFYLPGDYLTKDNTTLKEIVLQTYKRTRVYVLIADAYALVDFIRFMQAQGLLDSGEYVVIALEKEETYNPDKEYQFIRREFEAAWLVADPVPFRSVLLVCPGAPIHPDYSLFQDLVLIYSESQPFNIPFHPVIKSGGQCVTFPDLKPRTESFVLKIVNN
;
A
#
# COMPACT_ATOMS: atom_id res chain seq x y z
N MET A 1 -22.29 47.81 11.98
CA MET A 1 -23.50 47.08 11.53
C MET A 1 -23.18 46.56 10.14
N LEU A 2 -22.93 45.25 9.95
CA LEU A 2 -23.91 44.14 9.95
C LEU A 2 -24.97 44.31 8.85
N PHE A 3 -24.92 43.42 7.86
CA PHE A 3 -25.82 43.32 6.71
C PHE A 3 -26.29 41.87 6.59
N ARG A 4 -27.60 41.59 6.73
CA ARG A 4 -28.36 40.42 6.21
C ARG A 4 -29.78 40.35 6.81
N PRO A 5 -30.82 40.49 5.97
CA PRO A 5 -31.96 39.55 5.93
C PRO A 5 -32.27 39.12 4.47
N PHE A 6 -33.08 38.10 4.16
CA PHE A 6 -33.79 37.07 4.94
C PHE A 6 -33.03 35.71 4.81
N ALA A 7 -33.53 34.46 4.80
CA ALA A 7 -34.85 33.78 4.94
C ALA A 7 -34.59 32.34 5.48
N SER A 8 -35.44 31.53 6.14
CA SER A 8 -36.89 31.44 6.45
C SER A 8 -37.82 30.77 5.41
N LEU A 9 -38.56 29.68 5.69
CA LEU A 9 -38.55 28.73 6.82
C LEU A 9 -39.48 27.50 6.56
N LEU A 10 -38.95 26.28 6.46
CA LEU A 10 -39.62 24.96 6.60
C LEU A 10 -38.49 23.95 6.95
N LEU A 11 -38.47 23.13 8.00
CA LEU A 11 -39.49 22.46 8.83
C LEU A 11 -40.45 21.56 8.01
N SER A 12 -40.46 20.24 8.16
CA SER A 12 -39.68 19.36 9.07
C SER A 12 -39.39 17.99 8.41
N ASP A 13 -38.74 17.09 9.16
CA ASP A 13 -38.70 15.65 8.91
C ASP A 13 -38.13 15.16 7.57
N GLN A 14 -36.80 15.06 7.46
CA GLN A 14 -36.15 13.75 7.19
C GLN A 14 -34.78 13.63 7.88
N TYR A 15 -34.65 12.57 8.70
CA TYR A 15 -33.44 11.84 9.11
C TYR A 15 -32.09 12.48 8.75
N ARG A 16 -31.42 13.23 9.64
CA ARG A 16 -30.78 12.74 10.88
C ARG A 16 -29.89 11.49 10.73
N LEU A 17 -29.24 11.28 9.59
CA LEU A 17 -28.04 10.44 9.49
C LEU A 17 -27.12 10.85 8.32
N SER A 18 -26.46 12.01 8.46
CA SER A 18 -25.37 12.43 7.58
C SER A 18 -24.12 11.60 7.86
N ILE A 19 -24.12 10.34 7.41
CA ILE A 19 -22.90 9.51 7.39
C ILE A 19 -21.94 10.17 6.39
N ILE A 20 -20.76 10.59 6.86
CA ILE A 20 -19.69 11.11 5.99
C ILE A 20 -19.02 9.90 5.30
N LEU A 21 -19.76 9.27 4.39
CA LEU A 21 -19.37 8.05 3.67
C LEU A 21 -18.96 8.34 2.22
N ASN A 22 -19.07 9.58 1.76
CA ASN A 22 -18.70 9.99 0.42
C ASN A 22 -17.65 11.11 0.45
N GLN A 23 -16.67 11.01 -0.44
CA GLN A 23 -15.61 11.99 -0.71
C GLN A 23 -14.72 12.41 0.49
N CYS A 24 -13.84 11.50 0.94
CA CYS A 24 -12.45 11.94 1.14
C CYS A 24 -11.71 11.92 -0.21
N HIS A 25 -12.17 12.77 -1.13
CA HIS A 25 -11.54 13.03 -2.43
C HIS A 25 -11.09 14.49 -2.54
N LEU A 26 -10.78 15.11 -1.39
CA LEU A 26 -10.04 16.37 -1.27
C LEU A 26 -8.78 16.10 -0.43
N SER A 27 -7.61 16.07 -1.08
CA SER A 27 -6.28 15.87 -0.46
C SER A 27 -6.10 14.57 0.36
N SER A 28 -5.71 13.49 -0.32
CA SER A 28 -5.48 12.14 0.25
C SER A 28 -4.65 12.12 1.56
N LYS A 29 -3.66 13.01 1.69
CA LYS A 29 -2.73 13.06 2.84
C LYS A 29 -3.34 13.51 4.18
N LYS A 30 -4.64 13.88 4.27
CA LYS A 30 -5.30 14.26 5.54
C LYS A 30 -6.15 13.18 6.20
N CYS A 31 -6.78 12.28 5.44
CA CYS A 31 -7.65 11.23 6.00
C CYS A 31 -6.89 9.99 6.52
N SER A 32 -5.58 9.90 6.24
CA SER A 32 -4.73 8.81 6.73
C SER A 32 -4.38 8.94 8.21
N ASP A 33 -4.19 10.18 8.72
CA ASP A 33 -3.68 10.48 10.08
C ASP A 33 -4.38 9.63 11.15
N SER A 34 -3.61 8.99 12.02
CA SER A 34 -4.12 8.12 13.09
C SER A 34 -5.14 8.83 13.99
N LYS A 35 -5.02 10.15 14.18
CA LYS A 35 -5.88 10.98 15.05
C LYS A 35 -7.36 10.93 14.68
N VAL A 36 -7.72 10.86 13.39
CA VAL A 36 -9.13 10.72 12.99
C VAL A 36 -9.69 9.29 13.20
N SER A 37 -8.96 8.42 13.92
CA SER A 37 -9.49 7.15 14.45
C SER A 37 -10.10 7.28 15.85
N GLU A 38 -9.93 8.41 16.54
CA GLU A 38 -10.38 8.57 17.92
C GLU A 38 -11.91 8.73 17.98
N LYS A 39 -12.61 7.62 18.30
CA LYS A 39 -14.08 7.56 18.32
C LYS A 39 -14.74 8.42 19.41
N SER A 40 -13.96 8.84 20.39
CA SER A 40 -14.27 9.90 21.37
C SER A 40 -14.57 11.25 20.70
N ILE A 41 -13.79 11.60 19.67
CA ILE A 41 -13.86 12.88 18.95
C ILE A 41 -14.69 12.73 17.66
N PHE A 42 -14.56 11.58 16.98
CA PHE A 42 -15.17 11.31 15.67
C PHE A 42 -16.06 10.04 15.70
N PRO A 43 -17.15 9.98 16.49
CA PRO A 43 -17.95 8.77 16.70
C PRO A 43 -18.65 8.24 15.44
N THR A 44 -18.89 9.09 14.44
CA THR A 44 -19.54 8.74 13.17
C THR A 44 -18.55 8.48 12.01
N PHE A 45 -17.24 8.61 12.24
CA PHE A 45 -16.25 8.45 11.18
C PHE A 45 -15.91 6.98 10.93
N ALA A 46 -16.20 6.52 9.71
CA ALA A 46 -15.89 5.18 9.23
C ALA A 46 -14.82 5.25 8.12
N ARG A 47 -13.74 4.47 8.27
CA ARG A 47 -12.73 4.32 7.21
C ARG A 47 -13.07 3.11 6.34
N THR A 48 -13.04 3.30 5.02
CA THR A 48 -13.01 2.21 4.03
C THR A 48 -11.58 1.68 3.86
N LEU A 49 -10.58 2.57 3.81
CA LEU A 49 -9.17 2.18 3.76
C LEU A 49 -8.64 1.70 5.13
N PRO A 50 -7.77 0.68 5.17
CA PRO A 50 -7.13 0.25 6.42
C PRO A 50 -6.22 1.37 6.98
N PRO A 51 -6.27 1.67 8.29
CA PRO A 51 -5.33 2.61 8.89
C PRO A 51 -3.90 2.05 8.90
N SER A 52 -2.90 2.92 8.93
CA SER A 52 -1.47 2.57 9.06
C SER A 52 -1.21 1.54 10.17
N SER A 53 -1.92 1.67 11.30
CA SER A 53 -1.86 0.75 12.45
C SER A 53 -2.37 -0.67 12.21
N LYS A 54 -3.02 -0.99 11.07
CA LYS A 54 -3.22 -2.39 10.63
C LYS A 54 -1.97 -2.94 9.95
N VAL A 55 -1.34 -2.18 9.08
CA VAL A 55 -0.13 -2.58 8.35
C VAL A 55 1.01 -2.86 9.32
N SER A 56 1.30 -1.92 10.23
CA SER A 56 2.36 -2.08 11.23
C SER A 56 2.13 -3.29 12.15
N LYS A 57 0.87 -3.66 12.45
CA LYS A 57 0.53 -4.90 13.18
C LYS A 57 0.80 -6.17 12.37
N SER A 58 0.56 -6.14 11.06
CA SER A 58 0.87 -7.27 10.17
C SER A 58 2.38 -7.53 10.13
N LEU A 59 3.17 -6.47 9.93
CA LEU A 59 4.64 -6.52 9.95
C LEU A 59 5.18 -7.05 11.29
N ILE A 60 4.66 -6.58 12.42
CA ILE A 60 5.03 -7.07 13.75
C ILE A 60 4.64 -8.54 13.95
N SER A 61 3.48 -8.96 13.47
CA SER A 61 3.07 -10.38 13.54
C SER A 61 3.97 -11.28 12.69
N LEU A 62 4.43 -10.79 11.54
CA LEU A 62 5.37 -11.49 10.66
C LEU A 62 6.76 -11.62 11.31
N LEU A 63 7.32 -10.50 11.79
CA LEU A 63 8.62 -10.45 12.48
C LEU A 63 8.63 -11.39 13.71
N LYS A 64 7.56 -11.37 14.51
CA LYS A 64 7.41 -12.26 15.68
C LYS A 64 7.24 -13.74 15.31
N HIS A 65 6.68 -14.07 14.15
CA HIS A 65 6.50 -15.46 13.73
C HIS A 65 7.82 -16.14 13.35
N PHE A 66 8.77 -15.36 12.82
CA PHE A 66 10.11 -15.82 12.43
C PHE A 66 11.22 -15.40 13.43
N GLU A 67 10.84 -14.90 14.61
CA GLU A 67 11.76 -14.44 15.68
C GLU A 67 12.78 -13.37 15.23
N TRP A 68 12.40 -12.56 14.24
CA TRP A 68 13.21 -11.51 13.62
C TRP A 68 13.26 -10.25 14.48
N ASN A 69 14.04 -10.33 15.56
CA ASN A 69 14.10 -9.32 16.62
C ASN A 69 15.10 -8.17 16.36
N GLN A 70 15.81 -8.16 15.23
CA GLN A 70 16.68 -7.05 14.80
C GLN A 70 16.49 -6.75 13.31
N LEU A 71 16.28 -5.48 12.96
CA LEU A 71 16.09 -5.05 11.56
C LEU A 71 16.62 -3.65 11.27
N VAL A 72 16.79 -3.32 9.99
CA VAL A 72 17.03 -1.96 9.49
C VAL A 72 15.82 -1.51 8.67
N LEU A 73 15.38 -0.27 8.88
CA LEU A 73 14.19 0.30 8.25
C LEU A 73 14.58 1.32 7.17
N LEU A 74 14.02 1.19 5.96
CA LEU A 74 14.14 2.15 4.87
C LEU A 74 12.74 2.74 4.60
N VAL A 75 12.63 4.06 4.51
CA VAL A 75 11.34 4.77 4.40
C VAL A 75 11.46 5.88 3.36
N SER A 76 10.58 5.96 2.36
CA SER A 76 10.54 7.16 1.49
C SER A 76 10.04 8.37 2.28
N ASP A 77 10.61 9.56 2.04
CA ASP A 77 10.24 10.80 2.72
C ASP A 77 8.90 11.35 2.21
N ASN A 78 7.84 10.63 2.56
CA ASN A 78 6.46 11.01 2.33
C ASN A 78 5.66 10.88 3.65
N PRO A 79 4.63 11.73 3.87
CA PRO A 79 3.88 11.71 5.12
C PRO A 79 3.14 10.42 5.46
N SER A 80 2.77 9.58 4.48
CA SER A 80 2.01 8.33 4.76
C SER A 80 2.95 7.18 5.19
N GLU A 81 4.15 7.18 4.63
CA GLU A 81 5.27 6.28 4.82
C GLU A 81 5.83 6.53 6.22
N LYS A 82 6.10 7.81 6.55
CA LYS A 82 6.47 8.24 7.91
C LYS A 82 5.40 7.88 8.95
N GLN A 83 4.10 8.02 8.66
CA GLN A 83 3.03 7.58 9.59
C GLN A 83 2.99 6.05 9.84
N ILE A 84 3.48 5.23 8.90
CA ILE A 84 3.57 3.76 9.09
C ILE A 84 4.85 3.38 9.81
N ALA A 85 5.98 4.04 9.50
CA ALA A 85 7.22 3.94 10.27
C ALA A 85 7.00 4.35 11.74
N GLU A 86 6.36 5.50 11.94
CA GLU A 86 5.71 6.00 13.16
C GLU A 86 5.13 4.87 14.04
N ALA A 87 4.09 4.23 13.49
CA ALA A 87 3.36 3.16 14.15
C ALA A 87 4.15 1.84 14.26
N LEU A 88 5.09 1.56 13.34
CA LEU A 88 5.93 0.37 13.36
C LEU A 88 6.98 0.45 14.47
N ILE A 89 7.69 1.58 14.60
CA ILE A 89 8.72 1.82 15.63
C ILE A 89 8.10 1.67 17.03
N HIS A 90 6.97 2.33 17.27
CA HIS A 90 6.26 2.23 18.55
C HIS A 90 5.78 0.79 18.87
N LEU A 91 5.33 0.03 17.87
CA LEU A 91 4.93 -1.38 18.08
C LEU A 91 6.14 -2.32 18.23
N ALA A 92 7.26 -2.04 17.56
CA ALA A 92 8.50 -2.82 17.68
C ALA A 92 9.07 -2.71 19.10
N GLN A 93 9.15 -1.48 19.64
CA GLN A 93 9.51 -1.21 21.03
C GLN A 93 8.62 -1.95 22.04
N LYS A 94 7.32 -2.08 21.77
CA LYS A 94 6.36 -2.80 22.62
C LYS A 94 6.49 -4.34 22.53
N HIS A 95 7.27 -4.85 21.57
CA HIS A 95 7.42 -6.28 21.30
C HIS A 95 8.88 -6.72 21.22
N ASP A 96 9.78 -5.95 21.85
CA ASP A 96 11.21 -6.26 22.01
C ASP A 96 11.97 -6.45 20.69
N ILE A 97 11.45 -5.86 19.59
CA ILE A 97 12.08 -5.85 18.27
C ILE A 97 12.93 -4.58 18.15
N SER A 98 14.23 -4.74 17.96
CA SER A 98 15.19 -3.65 17.82
C SER A 98 15.30 -3.18 16.37
N ILE A 99 14.89 -1.95 16.11
CA ILE A 99 15.18 -1.25 14.85
C ILE A 99 16.56 -0.60 15.00
N LEU A 100 17.57 -1.18 14.37
CA LEU A 100 18.98 -0.78 14.51
C LEU A 100 19.26 0.61 13.94
N GLU A 101 18.56 0.96 12.86
CA GLU A 101 18.70 2.23 12.16
C GLU A 101 17.46 2.47 11.28
N THR A 102 17.17 3.74 10.97
CA THR A 102 16.09 4.14 10.06
C THR A 102 16.61 5.16 9.07
N PHE A 103 16.60 4.80 7.79
CA PHE A 103 17.06 5.64 6.69
C PHE A 103 15.88 6.21 5.91
N TYR A 104 16.00 7.48 5.54
CA TYR A 104 15.01 8.16 4.70
C TYR A 104 15.53 8.28 3.26
N LEU A 105 14.73 7.80 2.32
CA LEU A 105 14.93 7.97 0.88
C LEU A 105 14.16 9.21 0.39
N PRO A 106 14.48 9.81 -0.76
CA PRO A 106 13.63 10.82 -1.38
C PRO A 106 12.18 10.33 -1.53
N GLY A 107 11.21 11.23 -1.34
CA GLY A 107 9.78 10.90 -1.50
C GLY A 107 9.38 10.61 -2.95
N ASP A 108 10.21 11.04 -3.89
CA ASP A 108 10.14 10.88 -5.34
C ASP A 108 11.39 10.12 -5.83
N TYR A 109 11.65 8.94 -5.27
CA TYR A 109 12.87 8.17 -5.55
C TYR A 109 13.04 7.88 -7.05
N LEU A 110 14.14 8.37 -7.62
CA LEU A 110 14.53 8.12 -9.01
C LEU A 110 15.75 7.20 -9.06
N THR A 111 15.68 6.17 -9.90
CA THR A 111 16.70 5.11 -10.05
C THR A 111 18.09 5.61 -10.53
N LYS A 112 18.19 6.90 -10.89
CA LYS A 112 19.44 7.60 -11.21
C LYS A 112 20.23 7.96 -9.95
N ASP A 113 19.57 8.13 -8.81
CA ASP A 113 20.19 8.46 -7.52
C ASP A 113 20.18 7.25 -6.58
N ASN A 114 20.70 6.12 -7.06
CA ASN A 114 20.88 4.91 -6.26
C ASN A 114 22.15 4.95 -5.38
N THR A 115 22.72 6.14 -5.14
CA THR A 115 23.89 6.35 -4.27
C THR A 115 23.56 5.98 -2.83
N THR A 116 22.50 6.57 -2.28
CA THR A 116 22.02 6.36 -0.90
C THR A 116 21.71 4.89 -0.60
N LEU A 117 21.05 4.17 -1.52
CA LEU A 117 20.77 2.73 -1.33
C LEU A 117 22.04 1.89 -1.22
N LYS A 118 23.07 2.22 -2.00
CA LYS A 118 24.37 1.52 -1.94
C LYS A 118 25.07 1.77 -0.62
N GLU A 119 25.10 3.02 -0.17
CA GLU A 119 25.68 3.41 1.11
C GLU A 119 24.98 2.72 2.29
N ILE A 120 23.64 2.73 2.32
CA ILE A 120 22.84 2.03 3.34
C ILE A 120 23.23 0.54 3.41
N VAL A 121 23.22 -0.17 2.28
CA VAL A 121 23.56 -1.60 2.27
C VAL A 121 25.00 -1.82 2.73
N LEU A 122 25.98 -1.07 2.21
CA LEU A 122 27.39 -1.20 2.57
C LEU A 122 27.68 -0.90 4.07
N GLN A 123 26.92 0.01 4.68
CA GLN A 123 27.01 0.33 6.11
C GLN A 123 26.33 -0.71 7.01
N THR A 124 25.31 -1.43 6.51
CA THR A 124 24.40 -2.24 7.35
C THR A 124 24.48 -3.76 7.15
N TYR A 125 25.01 -4.27 6.02
CA TYR A 125 24.95 -5.71 5.70
C TYR A 125 25.65 -6.63 6.72
N LYS A 126 26.61 -6.12 7.49
CA LYS A 126 27.26 -6.87 8.59
C LYS A 126 26.51 -6.80 9.92
N ARG A 127 25.55 -5.89 10.06
CA ARG A 127 24.81 -5.59 11.30
C ARG A 127 23.39 -6.18 11.32
N THR A 128 22.81 -6.49 10.16
CA THR A 128 21.46 -7.09 10.06
C THR A 128 21.40 -8.21 9.03
N ARG A 129 20.31 -8.98 9.09
CA ARG A 129 19.81 -9.86 8.02
C ARG A 129 18.39 -9.52 7.56
N VAL A 130 17.71 -8.63 8.28
CA VAL A 130 16.33 -8.24 8.05
C VAL A 130 16.30 -6.77 7.65
N TYR A 131 15.76 -6.50 6.48
CA TYR A 131 15.45 -5.16 5.99
C TYR A 131 13.93 -5.00 5.87
N VAL A 132 13.40 -3.83 6.24
CA VAL A 132 12.00 -3.46 6.02
C VAL A 132 11.96 -2.21 5.15
N LEU A 133 11.26 -2.28 4.02
CA LEU A 133 11.14 -1.18 3.05
C LEU A 133 9.69 -0.65 3.06
N ILE A 134 9.54 0.62 3.46
CA ILE A 134 8.32 1.41 3.38
C ILE A 134 8.56 2.48 2.29
N ALA A 135 8.70 1.99 1.07
CA ALA A 135 9.11 2.75 -0.11
C ALA A 135 8.43 2.17 -1.36
N ASP A 136 8.53 2.88 -2.49
CA ASP A 136 8.00 2.43 -3.78
C ASP A 136 8.73 1.19 -4.36
N ALA A 137 8.10 0.58 -5.37
CA ALA A 137 8.65 -0.57 -6.09
C ALA A 137 9.96 -0.26 -6.83
N TYR A 138 10.24 0.99 -7.23
CA TYR A 138 11.49 1.34 -7.91
C TYR A 138 12.69 1.26 -6.97
N ALA A 139 12.52 1.73 -5.73
CA ALA A 139 13.48 1.61 -4.64
C ALA A 139 13.71 0.15 -4.23
N LEU A 140 12.65 -0.66 -4.10
CA LEU A 140 12.75 -2.10 -3.86
C LEU A 140 13.59 -2.79 -4.94
N VAL A 141 13.30 -2.52 -6.22
CA VAL A 141 13.99 -3.14 -7.36
C VAL A 141 15.47 -2.73 -7.43
N ASP A 142 15.84 -1.47 -7.14
CA ASP A 142 17.27 -1.08 -7.04
C ASP A 142 17.96 -1.70 -5.83
N PHE A 143 17.29 -1.75 -4.67
CA PHE A 143 17.85 -2.30 -3.44
C PHE A 143 18.18 -3.79 -3.58
N ILE A 144 17.26 -4.58 -4.12
CA ILE A 144 17.45 -6.01 -4.39
C ILE A 144 18.54 -6.25 -5.44
N ARG A 145 18.53 -5.50 -6.54
CA ARG A 145 19.58 -5.60 -7.57
C ARG A 145 20.96 -5.21 -7.03
N PHE A 146 21.06 -4.24 -6.12
CA PHE A 146 22.33 -3.93 -5.47
C PHE A 146 22.79 -5.01 -4.48
N MET A 147 21.89 -5.54 -3.64
CA MET A 147 22.23 -6.66 -2.73
C MET A 147 22.70 -7.90 -3.52
N GLN A 148 22.07 -8.20 -4.66
CA GLN A 148 22.54 -9.25 -5.57
C GLN A 148 23.92 -8.92 -6.17
N ALA A 149 24.15 -7.69 -6.63
CA ALA A 149 25.44 -7.25 -7.14
C ALA A 149 26.56 -7.20 -6.08
N GLN A 150 26.25 -7.45 -4.80
CA GLN A 150 27.20 -7.65 -3.70
C GLN A 150 27.25 -9.11 -3.21
N GLY A 151 26.57 -10.05 -3.89
CA GLY A 151 26.53 -11.47 -3.53
C GLY A 151 25.77 -11.79 -2.23
N LEU A 152 24.99 -10.84 -1.71
CA LEU A 152 24.36 -10.98 -0.38
C LEU A 152 23.16 -11.93 -0.40
N LEU A 153 22.44 -12.02 -1.52
CA LEU A 153 21.20 -12.80 -1.63
C LEU A 153 21.44 -14.26 -2.06
N ASP A 154 22.67 -14.62 -2.43
CA ASP A 154 23.04 -15.96 -2.93
C ASP A 154 22.96 -17.05 -1.84
N SER A 155 23.31 -16.69 -0.60
CA SER A 155 23.29 -17.59 0.56
C SER A 155 21.89 -17.83 1.14
N GLY A 156 20.91 -16.98 0.82
CA GLY A 156 19.59 -16.99 1.45
C GLY A 156 19.58 -16.49 2.91
N GLU A 157 20.68 -15.93 3.43
CA GLU A 157 20.74 -15.42 4.81
C GLU A 157 19.88 -14.16 5.04
N TYR A 158 19.55 -13.41 3.98
CA TYR A 158 18.89 -12.10 4.08
C TYR A 158 17.42 -12.16 3.66
N VAL A 159 16.58 -11.39 4.35
CA VAL A 159 15.18 -11.16 3.99
C VAL A 159 14.90 -9.67 3.88
N VAL A 160 14.12 -9.30 2.86
CA VAL A 160 13.70 -7.93 2.56
C VAL A 160 12.17 -7.88 2.56
N ILE A 161 11.59 -7.33 3.62
CA ILE A 161 10.14 -7.21 3.77
C ILE A 161 9.72 -5.87 3.16
N ALA A 162 8.99 -5.89 2.05
CA ALA A 162 8.56 -4.67 1.35
C ALA A 162 7.07 -4.41 1.56
N LEU A 163 6.67 -3.14 1.67
CA LEU A 163 5.27 -2.72 1.77
C LEU A 163 4.79 -2.09 0.46
N GLU A 164 3.90 -2.78 -0.24
CA GLU A 164 3.11 -2.23 -1.35
C GLU A 164 1.77 -1.66 -0.84
N LYS A 165 1.26 -0.63 -1.52
CA LYS A 165 0.03 0.10 -1.15
C LYS A 165 -0.84 0.48 -2.34
N GLU A 166 -0.23 0.77 -3.48
CA GLU A 166 -0.88 1.38 -4.64
C GLU A 166 -1.30 0.30 -5.64
N GLU A 167 -0.45 -0.71 -5.85
CA GLU A 167 -0.80 -1.89 -6.63
C GLU A 167 -1.43 -3.01 -5.77
N THR A 168 -2.47 -3.64 -6.30
CA THR A 168 -3.00 -4.91 -5.79
C THR A 168 -2.29 -6.06 -6.49
N TYR A 169 -1.97 -7.13 -5.75
CA TYR A 169 -1.39 -8.33 -6.36
C TYR A 169 -2.35 -8.93 -7.38
N ASN A 170 -1.90 -9.07 -8.63
CA ASN A 170 -2.63 -9.72 -9.70
C ASN A 170 -1.88 -11.00 -10.13
N PRO A 171 -2.46 -12.21 -9.99
CA PRO A 171 -1.80 -13.45 -10.39
C PRO A 171 -1.51 -13.54 -11.89
N ASP A 172 -2.26 -12.81 -12.73
CA ASP A 172 -2.10 -12.78 -14.19
C ASP A 172 -0.97 -11.83 -14.64
N LYS A 173 -0.43 -10.99 -13.73
CA LYS A 173 0.74 -10.13 -13.98
C LYS A 173 2.04 -10.84 -13.57
N GLU A 174 2.64 -11.60 -14.48
CA GLU A 174 4.01 -12.07 -14.29
C GLU A 174 4.97 -10.90 -13.98
N TYR A 175 5.89 -11.10 -13.04
CA TYR A 175 6.94 -10.13 -12.65
C TYR A 175 6.46 -8.76 -12.15
N GLN A 176 5.20 -8.59 -11.73
CA GLN A 176 4.58 -7.32 -11.29
C GLN A 176 5.47 -6.43 -10.40
N PHE A 177 6.20 -7.03 -9.46
CA PHE A 177 7.05 -6.33 -8.46
C PHE A 177 8.56 -6.55 -8.66
N ILE A 178 8.96 -7.13 -9.79
CA ILE A 178 10.33 -7.51 -10.16
C ILE A 178 10.84 -6.63 -11.32
N ARG A 179 9.92 -6.20 -12.18
CA ARG A 179 10.16 -5.32 -13.34
C ARG A 179 9.72 -3.89 -13.07
N ARG A 180 10.30 -2.97 -13.83
CA ARG A 180 9.83 -1.58 -13.93
C ARG A 180 8.89 -1.43 -15.13
N GLU A 181 7.88 -0.57 -15.02
CA GLU A 181 6.95 -0.28 -16.12
C GLU A 181 7.69 0.22 -17.39
N PHE A 182 8.77 0.98 -17.22
CA PHE A 182 9.61 1.46 -18.31
C PHE A 182 10.71 0.49 -18.77
N GLU A 183 10.90 -0.67 -18.13
CA GLU A 183 11.89 -1.67 -18.55
C GLU A 183 11.33 -2.55 -19.67
N ALA A 184 11.80 -2.30 -20.90
CA ALA A 184 11.31 -2.92 -22.13
C ALA A 184 11.17 -4.45 -22.04
N ALA A 185 10.08 -4.99 -22.61
CA ALA A 185 9.64 -6.38 -22.43
C ALA A 185 10.74 -7.45 -22.57
N TRP A 186 11.67 -7.28 -23.52
CA TRP A 186 12.78 -8.19 -23.80
C TRP A 186 13.90 -8.20 -22.74
N LEU A 187 13.96 -7.22 -21.83
CA LEU A 187 14.89 -7.26 -20.71
C LEU A 187 14.45 -8.35 -19.73
N VAL A 188 15.21 -9.45 -19.68
CA VAL A 188 14.99 -10.54 -18.71
C VAL A 188 15.30 -10.01 -17.31
N ALA A 189 14.26 -9.72 -16.54
CA ALA A 189 14.40 -9.40 -15.13
C ALA A 189 14.56 -10.71 -14.35
N ASP A 190 15.75 -10.94 -13.82
CA ASP A 190 16.06 -12.12 -13.02
C ASP A 190 15.18 -12.17 -11.75
N PRO A 191 14.34 -13.21 -11.56
CA PRO A 191 13.53 -13.36 -10.37
C PRO A 191 14.29 -13.98 -9.19
N VAL A 192 15.46 -14.60 -9.41
CA VAL A 192 16.19 -15.34 -8.35
C VAL A 192 16.54 -14.45 -7.15
N PRO A 193 16.98 -13.18 -7.31
CA PRO A 193 17.21 -12.27 -6.18
C PRO A 193 15.95 -12.00 -5.35
N PHE A 194 14.78 -11.96 -6.00
CA PHE A 194 13.50 -11.65 -5.39
C PHE A 194 12.93 -12.80 -4.53
N ARG A 195 13.55 -13.99 -4.54
CA ARG A 195 13.27 -15.06 -3.55
C ARG A 195 13.51 -14.61 -2.10
N SER A 196 14.32 -13.57 -1.90
CA SER A 196 14.59 -12.96 -0.58
C SER A 196 13.55 -11.90 -0.19
N VAL A 197 12.54 -11.63 -1.03
CA VAL A 197 11.54 -10.59 -0.79
C VAL A 197 10.26 -11.17 -0.21
N LEU A 198 9.79 -10.58 0.88
CA LEU A 198 8.43 -10.80 1.41
C LEU A 198 7.60 -9.55 1.17
N LEU A 199 6.73 -9.59 0.15
CA LEU A 199 5.87 -8.47 -0.20
C LEU A 199 4.58 -8.47 0.63
N VAL A 200 4.40 -7.43 1.44
CA VAL A 200 3.14 -7.13 2.12
C VAL A 200 2.35 -6.18 1.23
N CYS A 201 1.27 -6.68 0.62
CA CYS A 201 0.38 -5.93 -0.26
C CYS A 201 -1.09 -6.04 0.21
N PRO A 202 -2.01 -5.20 -0.29
CA PRO A 202 -3.44 -5.43 -0.12
C PRO A 202 -3.86 -6.75 -0.77
N GLY A 203 -4.66 -7.54 -0.06
CA GLY A 203 -5.16 -8.82 -0.59
C GLY A 203 -6.06 -8.60 -1.81
N ALA A 204 -5.87 -9.42 -2.84
CA ALA A 204 -6.73 -9.41 -4.02
C ALA A 204 -8.20 -9.70 -3.64
N PRO A 205 -9.19 -9.06 -4.28
CA PRO A 205 -10.60 -9.31 -4.05
C PRO A 205 -10.97 -10.79 -4.25
N ILE A 206 -11.60 -11.40 -3.24
CA ILE A 206 -11.89 -12.85 -3.21
C ILE A 206 -13.35 -13.15 -3.65
N HIS A 207 -14.18 -12.12 -3.83
CA HIS A 207 -15.58 -12.29 -4.22
C HIS A 207 -15.70 -12.68 -5.71
N PRO A 208 -16.41 -13.77 -6.07
CA PRO A 208 -16.56 -14.19 -7.47
C PRO A 208 -17.08 -13.07 -8.38
N ASP A 209 -18.07 -12.33 -7.91
CA ASP A 209 -18.72 -11.26 -8.68
C ASP A 209 -17.96 -9.91 -8.64
N TYR A 210 -16.69 -9.89 -8.21
CA TYR A 210 -15.91 -8.64 -8.19
C TYR A 210 -15.62 -8.11 -9.59
N SER A 211 -15.47 -8.99 -10.59
CA SER A 211 -15.38 -8.63 -12.01
C SER A 211 -16.62 -7.87 -12.48
N LEU A 212 -17.82 -8.38 -12.17
CA LEU A 212 -19.09 -7.68 -12.44
C LEU A 212 -19.13 -6.31 -11.76
N PHE A 213 -18.63 -6.17 -10.52
CA PHE A 213 -18.53 -4.86 -9.88
C PHE A 213 -17.58 -3.91 -10.64
N GLN A 214 -16.42 -4.40 -11.13
CA GLN A 214 -15.50 -3.59 -11.94
C GLN A 214 -16.13 -3.15 -13.27
N ASP A 215 -16.81 -4.05 -13.99
CA ASP A 215 -17.52 -3.74 -15.23
C ASP A 215 -18.57 -2.63 -15.01
N LEU A 216 -19.35 -2.73 -13.93
CA LEU A 216 -20.35 -1.73 -13.59
C LEU A 216 -19.73 -0.37 -13.20
N VAL A 217 -18.61 -0.35 -12.48
CA VAL A 217 -17.87 0.89 -12.19
C VAL A 217 -17.39 1.55 -13.48
N LEU A 218 -16.92 0.79 -14.48
CA LEU A 218 -16.53 1.33 -15.79
C LEU A 218 -17.75 1.90 -16.54
N ILE A 219 -18.83 1.13 -16.66
CA ILE A 219 -20.07 1.52 -17.37
C ILE A 219 -20.69 2.79 -16.77
N TYR A 220 -20.78 2.88 -15.44
CA TYR A 220 -21.33 4.08 -14.77
C TYR A 220 -20.36 5.27 -14.77
N SER A 221 -19.05 5.04 -14.95
CA SER A 221 -18.05 6.11 -15.12
C SER A 221 -18.10 6.74 -16.52
N GLU A 222 -18.40 5.95 -17.56
CA GLU A 222 -18.68 6.45 -18.92
C GLU A 222 -20.05 7.13 -19.04
N SER A 223 -20.97 6.83 -18.12
CA SER A 223 -22.31 7.39 -18.08
C SER A 223 -22.35 8.80 -17.47
N GLN A 224 -23.47 9.50 -17.67
CA GLN A 224 -23.78 10.72 -16.90
C GLN A 224 -23.89 10.39 -15.40
N PRO A 225 -23.42 11.27 -14.49
CA PRO A 225 -22.93 12.64 -14.75
C PRO A 225 -21.44 12.73 -15.10
N PHE A 226 -20.67 11.63 -14.99
CA PHE A 226 -19.21 11.68 -15.02
C PHE A 226 -18.63 11.77 -16.43
N ASN A 227 -19.14 10.96 -17.37
CA ASN A 227 -18.72 10.91 -18.78
C ASN A 227 -17.19 10.78 -18.97
N ILE A 228 -16.53 9.95 -18.16
CA ILE A 228 -15.06 9.80 -18.18
C ILE A 228 -14.62 9.13 -19.49
N PRO A 229 -13.74 9.76 -20.30
CA PRO A 229 -13.25 9.16 -21.54
C PRO A 229 -12.15 8.13 -21.25
N PHE A 230 -12.40 6.86 -21.61
CA PHE A 230 -11.40 5.80 -21.50
C PHE A 230 -10.58 5.66 -22.78
N HIS A 231 -9.26 5.45 -22.64
CA HIS A 231 -8.40 5.09 -23.76
C HIS A 231 -8.64 3.62 -24.16
N PRO A 232 -8.85 3.28 -25.45
CA PRO A 232 -9.29 1.95 -25.86
C PRO A 232 -8.42 0.79 -25.34
N VAL A 233 -7.10 0.99 -25.32
CA VAL A 233 -6.10 -0.01 -24.86
C VAL A 233 -6.24 -0.34 -23.37
N ILE A 234 -6.76 0.59 -22.55
CA ILE A 234 -6.96 0.38 -21.11
C ILE A 234 -8.24 -0.43 -20.85
N LYS A 235 -9.26 -0.27 -21.71
CA LYS A 235 -10.59 -0.87 -21.51
C LYS A 235 -10.63 -2.37 -21.86
N SER A 236 -9.79 -2.83 -22.78
CA SER A 236 -9.79 -4.21 -23.29
C SER A 236 -9.33 -5.29 -22.29
N GLY A 237 -8.99 -4.94 -21.05
CA GLY A 237 -8.57 -5.88 -20.00
C GLY A 237 -9.70 -6.52 -19.18
N GLY A 238 -10.94 -6.06 -19.31
CA GLY A 238 -12.12 -6.65 -18.66
C GLY A 238 -13.13 -7.17 -19.69
N GLN A 239 -13.61 -8.42 -19.54
CA GLN A 239 -14.64 -9.00 -20.40
C GLN A 239 -16.00 -8.98 -19.69
N CYS A 240 -16.87 -8.08 -20.14
CA CYS A 240 -18.21 -7.91 -19.56
C CYS A 240 -19.06 -9.20 -19.62
N VAL A 241 -19.64 -9.58 -18.49
CA VAL A 241 -20.75 -10.56 -18.40
C VAL A 241 -21.88 -9.96 -17.55
N THR A 242 -23.14 -10.28 -17.83
CA THR A 242 -24.30 -9.55 -17.29
C THR A 242 -25.03 -10.28 -16.15
N PHE A 243 -25.39 -9.48 -15.12
CA PHE A 243 -26.49 -9.54 -14.14
C PHE A 243 -27.32 -10.84 -13.93
N PRO A 244 -27.81 -11.14 -12.69
CA PRO A 244 -28.23 -10.14 -11.69
C PRO A 244 -27.90 -10.39 -10.19
N ASP A 245 -27.93 -9.29 -9.42
CA ASP A 245 -28.17 -9.14 -7.96
C ASP A 245 -27.74 -10.22 -6.95
N LEU A 246 -26.85 -9.85 -6.01
CA LEU A 246 -26.87 -10.35 -4.63
C LEU A 246 -26.24 -9.37 -3.61
N LYS A 247 -26.38 -9.67 -2.30
CA LYS A 247 -26.15 -8.73 -1.17
C LYS A 247 -24.77 -8.87 -0.50
N PRO A 248 -24.18 -7.79 0.04
CA PRO A 248 -22.80 -7.78 0.53
C PRO A 248 -22.62 -8.35 1.95
N ARG A 249 -21.45 -8.95 2.24
CA ARG A 249 -20.90 -9.13 3.60
C ARG A 249 -19.37 -9.29 3.66
N THR A 250 -18.72 -8.28 4.25
CA THR A 250 -17.50 -8.32 5.09
C THR A 250 -16.26 -9.15 4.64
N GLU A 251 -15.16 -8.44 4.38
CA GLU A 251 -13.84 -8.98 4.02
C GLU A 251 -12.91 -9.28 5.22
N SER A 252 -11.86 -10.05 4.97
CA SER A 252 -10.72 -10.28 5.89
C SER A 252 -9.40 -10.41 5.12
N PHE A 253 -8.30 -9.89 5.70
CA PHE A 253 -6.97 -9.90 5.08
C PHE A 253 -6.32 -11.29 5.11
N VAL A 254 -5.55 -11.63 4.07
CA VAL A 254 -4.85 -12.91 3.91
C VAL A 254 -3.39 -12.62 3.52
N LEU A 255 -2.42 -13.21 4.23
CA LEU A 255 -1.05 -13.35 3.71
C LEU A 255 -1.01 -14.52 2.73
N LYS A 256 -0.43 -14.31 1.55
CA LYS A 256 0.02 -15.40 0.68
C LYS A 256 1.55 -15.39 0.66
N ILE A 257 2.15 -16.53 1.01
CA ILE A 257 3.55 -16.82 0.69
C ILE A 257 3.56 -17.30 -0.75
N VAL A 258 4.31 -16.62 -1.63
CA VAL A 258 4.49 -17.05 -3.03
C VAL A 258 5.56 -18.13 -3.05
N ASN A 259 5.14 -19.38 -3.25
CA ASN A 259 6.02 -20.54 -3.45
C ASN A 259 5.71 -21.15 -4.82
N ASN A 260 6.66 -21.03 -5.75
CA ASN A 260 6.71 -21.61 -7.11
C ASN A 260 5.37 -21.67 -7.86
#